data_AF-A0A376KKH9-F1
#
_entry.id   AF-A0A376KKH9-F1
#
_cell.length_a   1.000
_cell.length_b   1.000
_cell.length_c   1.000
_cell.angle_alpha   90.00
_cell.angle_beta   90.00
_cell.angle_gamma   90.00
#
_symmetry.space_group_name_H-M   'P 1'
#
loop_
_entity.id
_entity.type
_entity.pdbx_description
1 polymer ?
#
loop_
_entity_poly.entity_id
_entity_poly.type
_entity_poly.pdbx_seq_one_letter_code
_entity_poly.pdbx_strand_id
1 'polypeptide(L)'
;MQQAFVKLRRGETGQLPPPIQNMDQFWSPSEQYGVQQALSMSLVGDKAKVRHGLQSILRETDADEIMVNGQIFDHQARAAFV
;
A
#
# COMPACT_ATOMS: atom_id res chain seq x y z
N MET A 1 -3.05 -2.11 3.33
CA MET A 1 -2.02 -1.08 3.65
C MET A 1 -2.56 0.09 4.48
N GLN A 2 -3.58 0.80 4.00
CA GLN A 2 -4.12 1.98 4.71
C GLN A 2 -4.50 1.70 6.18
N GLN A 3 -5.27 0.65 6.44
CA GLN A 3 -5.66 0.23 7.79
C GLN A 3 -4.46 -0.09 8.70
N ALA A 4 -3.47 -0.82 8.19
CA ALA A 4 -2.26 -1.17 8.94
C ALA A 4 -1.43 0.07 9.29
N PHE A 5 -1.38 1.05 8.39
CA PHE A 5 -0.67 2.30 8.63
C PHE A 5 -1.34 3.16 9.71
N VAL A 6 -2.67 3.24 9.70
CA VAL A 6 -3.43 3.93 10.77
C VAL A 6 -3.18 3.26 12.13
N LYS A 7 -3.27 1.92 12.20
CA LYS A 7 -2.98 1.17 13.42
C LYS A 7 -1.56 1.40 13.92
N LEU A 8 -0.58 1.40 13.01
CA LEU A 8 0.81 1.71 13.33
C LEU A 8 0.96 3.09 13.97
N ARG A 9 0.30 4.12 13.42
CA ARG A 9 0.31 5.48 13.98
C ARG A 9 -0.39 5.59 15.34
N ARG A 10 -1.38 4.72 15.60
CA ARG A 10 -2.05 4.61 16.91
C ARG A 10 -1.23 3.83 17.95
N GLY A 11 -0.09 3.24 17.56
CA GLY A 11 0.69 2.34 18.43
C GLY A 11 0.11 0.93 18.56
N GLU A 12 -0.91 0.59 17.77
CA GLU A 12 -1.55 -0.72 17.73
C GLU A 12 -0.79 -1.65 16.77
N THR A 13 0.44 -2.02 17.13
CA THR A 13 1.25 -2.93 16.32
C THR A 13 0.77 -4.37 16.47
N GLY A 14 0.83 -5.14 15.38
CA GLY A 14 0.33 -6.52 15.37
C GLY A 14 0.27 -7.10 13.97
N GLN A 15 -0.42 -8.23 13.83
CA GLN A 15 -0.64 -8.87 12.54
C GLN A 15 -1.41 -7.97 11.58
N LEU A 16 -1.20 -8.18 10.28
CA LEU A 16 -1.94 -7.50 9.23
C LEU A 16 -3.44 -7.76 9.44
N PRO A 17 -4.27 -6.72 9.65
CA PRO A 17 -5.68 -6.93 9.89
C PRO A 17 -6.38 -7.41 8.60
N PRO A 18 -7.51 -8.12 8.73
CA PRO A 18 -8.38 -8.38 7.58
C PRO A 18 -8.85 -7.06 6.97
N PRO A 19 -8.94 -6.97 5.62
CA PRO A 19 -9.35 -5.76 4.95
C PRO A 19 -10.81 -5.41 5.31
N ILE A 20 -11.02 -4.16 5.73
CA ILE A 20 -12.37 -3.61 5.91
C ILE A 20 -12.89 -3.04 4.59
N GLN A 21 -14.22 -3.03 4.41
CA GLN A 21 -14.85 -2.57 3.17
C GLN A 21 -14.78 -1.05 2.98
N ASN A 22 -14.79 -0.28 4.07
CA ASN A 22 -14.82 1.17 4.01
C ASN A 22 -13.89 1.80 5.05
N MET A 23 -12.82 2.47 4.58
CA MET A 23 -11.88 3.19 5.43
C MET A 23 -12.44 4.48 6.03
N ASP A 24 -13.44 5.10 5.39
CA ASP A 24 -14.06 6.36 5.84
C ASP A 24 -14.81 6.20 7.18
N GLN A 25 -15.15 4.96 7.54
CA GLN A 25 -15.74 4.63 8.84
C GLN A 25 -14.70 4.29 9.92
N PHE A 26 -13.42 4.24 9.57
CA PHE A 26 -12.34 3.77 10.45
C PHE A 26 -11.33 4.85 10.83
N TRP A 27 -10.96 5.71 9.88
CA TRP A 27 -10.03 6.82 10.12
C TRP A 27 -10.76 8.12 10.45
N SER A 28 -10.07 9.00 11.17
CA SER A 28 -10.42 10.42 11.23
C SER A 28 -9.90 11.16 9.99
N PRO A 29 -10.41 12.37 9.66
CA PRO A 29 -9.90 13.16 8.54
C PRO A 29 -8.39 13.45 8.60
N SER A 30 -7.84 13.65 9.81
CA SER A 30 -6.41 13.88 10.00
C SER A 30 -5.57 12.63 9.70
N GLU A 31 -6.06 11.46 10.13
CA GLU A 31 -5.42 10.18 9.81
C GLU A 31 -5.50 9.87 8.31
N GLN A 32 -6.63 10.13 7.67
CA GLN A 32 -6.78 10.00 6.22
C GLN A 32 -5.76 10.86 5.47
N TYR A 33 -5.65 12.14 5.84
CA TYR A 33 -4.67 13.04 5.23
C TYR A 33 -3.24 12.52 5.42
N GLY A 34 -2.90 12.09 6.63
CA GLY A 34 -1.60 11.53 6.95
C GLY A 34 -1.26 10.25 6.17
N VAL A 35 -2.25 9.38 5.94
CA VAL A 35 -2.12 8.17 5.12
C VAL A 35 -1.94 8.53 3.64
N GLN A 36 -2.75 9.47 3.12
CA GLN A 36 -2.66 9.90 1.71
C GLN A 36 -1.30 10.51 1.39
N GLN A 37 -0.76 11.34 2.29
CA GLN A 37 0.59 11.89 2.15
C GLN A 37 1.66 10.79 2.13
N ALA A 38 1.59 9.83 3.05
CA ALA A 38 2.54 8.71 3.10
C ALA A 38 2.46 7.79 1.88
N LEU A 39 1.28 7.69 1.27
CA LEU A 39 1.02 6.85 0.10
C LEU A 39 1.06 7.64 -1.22
N SER A 40 1.54 8.88 -1.23
CA SER A 40 1.54 9.77 -2.39
C SER A 40 2.26 9.20 -3.62
N MET A 41 3.28 8.37 -3.42
CA MET A 41 4.00 7.68 -4.50
C MET A 41 3.48 6.26 -4.79
N SER A 42 2.28 5.91 -4.32
CA SER A 42 1.72 4.56 -4.54
C SER A 42 1.26 4.37 -5.98
N LEU A 43 1.69 3.28 -6.60
CA LEU A 43 1.21 2.83 -7.90
C LEU A 43 0.03 1.88 -7.72
N VAL A 44 -1.20 2.39 -7.88
CA VAL A 44 -2.44 1.62 -7.71
C VAL A 44 -3.21 1.54 -9.01
N GLY A 45 -3.52 0.32 -9.44
CA GLY A 45 -4.33 0.04 -10.63
C GLY A 45 -4.11 -1.37 -11.17
N ASP A 46 -4.47 -1.56 -12.44
CA ASP A 46 -4.23 -2.81 -13.15
C ASP A 46 -2.72 -3.04 -13.46
N LYS A 47 -2.43 -4.22 -14.04
CA LYS A 47 -1.07 -4.62 -14.40
C LYS A 47 -0.39 -3.62 -15.35
N ALA A 48 -1.13 -3.00 -16.27
CA ALA A 48 -0.55 -2.08 -17.24
C ALA A 48 -0.14 -0.76 -16.57
N LYS A 49 -1.01 -0.20 -15.72
CA LYS A 49 -0.75 1.02 -14.97
C LYS A 49 0.42 0.84 -13.99
N VAL A 50 0.46 -0.28 -13.27
CA VAL A 50 1.57 -0.59 -12.36
C VAL A 50 2.88 -0.76 -13.12
N ARG A 51 2.88 -1.47 -14.26
CA ARG A 51 4.07 -1.62 -15.11
C ARG A 51 4.62 -0.28 -15.57
N HIS A 52 3.75 0.60 -16.08
CA HIS A 52 4.18 1.92 -16.54
C HIS A 52 4.79 2.75 -15.41
N GLY A 53 4.15 2.75 -14.24
CA GLY A 53 4.67 3.47 -13.07
C GLY A 53 6.03 2.96 -12.61
N LEU A 54 6.23 1.63 -12.55
CA LEU A 54 7.52 1.03 -12.19
C LEU A 54 8.63 1.44 -13.18
N GLN A 55 8.31 1.46 -14.47
CA GLN A 55 9.27 1.93 -15.49
C GLN A 55 9.62 3.42 -15.32
N SER A 56 8.67 4.26 -14.89
CA SER A 56 8.96 5.66 -14.59
C SER A 56 9.89 5.80 -13.40
N ILE A 57 9.65 5.04 -12.31
CA ILE A 57 10.54 5.02 -11.14
C ILE A 57 11.96 4.64 -11.54
N LEU A 58 12.13 3.54 -12.30
CA LEU A 58 13.46 3.11 -12.76
C LEU A 58 14.19 4.20 -13.56
N ARG A 59 13.49 4.90 -14.47
CA ARG A 59 14.08 5.98 -15.26
C ARG A 59 14.45 7.20 -14.43
N GLU A 60 13.64 7.53 -13.42
CA GLU A 60 13.84 8.71 -12.58
C GLU A 60 14.91 8.51 -11.52
N THR A 61 15.06 7.28 -11.00
CA THR A 61 16.01 6.97 -9.91
C THR A 61 17.28 6.29 -10.38
N ASP A 62 17.34 5.81 -11.63
CA ASP A 62 18.44 5.00 -12.18
C ASP A 62 18.76 3.78 -11.31
N ALA A 63 17.73 3.18 -10.70
CA ALA A 63 17.89 2.05 -9.80
C ALA A 63 18.12 0.76 -10.59
N ASP A 64 19.14 -0.02 -10.19
CA ASP A 64 19.44 -1.32 -10.79
C ASP A 64 18.52 -2.45 -10.27
N GLU A 65 17.84 -2.26 -9.13
CA GLU A 65 16.97 -3.25 -8.49
C GLU A 65 15.75 -2.59 -7.84
N ILE A 66 14.61 -3.29 -7.87
CA ILE A 66 13.41 -2.95 -7.08
C ILE A 66 13.13 -4.06 -6.08
N MET A 67 13.19 -3.74 -4.80
CA MET A 67 12.74 -4.63 -3.73
C MET A 67 11.26 -4.40 -3.44
N VAL A 68 10.44 -5.44 -3.58
CA VAL A 68 8.99 -5.38 -3.35
C VAL A 68 8.62 -6.15 -2.08
N ASN A 69 7.84 -5.51 -1.21
CA ASN A 69 7.20 -6.16 -0.06
C ASN A 69 5.69 -6.19 -0.24
N GLY A 70 5.09 -7.39 -0.22
CA GLY A 70 3.65 -7.60 -0.37
C GLY A 70 2.98 -7.94 0.96
N GLN A 71 2.32 -6.97 1.58
CA GLN A 71 1.47 -7.20 2.76
C GLN A 71 0.04 -7.55 2.32
N ILE A 72 -0.20 -8.83 2.02
CA ILE A 72 -1.49 -9.35 1.57
C ILE A 72 -2.05 -10.30 2.64
N PHE A 73 -3.24 -10.00 3.15
CA PHE A 73 -3.88 -10.77 4.23
C PHE A 73 -4.33 -12.16 3.77
N ASP A 74 -5.00 -12.21 2.62
CA ASP A 74 -5.48 -13.46 2.05
C ASP A 74 -4.36 -14.18 1.28
N HIS A 75 -4.10 -15.43 1.65
CA HIS A 75 -3.02 -16.20 1.06
C HIS A 75 -3.28 -16.59 -0.40
N GLN A 76 -4.53 -16.86 -0.77
CA GLN A 76 -4.89 -17.18 -2.16
C GLN A 76 -4.75 -15.94 -3.05
N ALA A 77 -5.17 -14.77 -2.56
CA ALA A 77 -4.94 -13.50 -3.23
C ALA A 77 -3.45 -13.19 -3.38
N ARG A 78 -2.61 -13.57 -2.40
CA ARG A 78 -1.15 -13.42 -2.49
C ARG A 78 -0.55 -14.27 -3.60
N ALA A 79 -0.96 -15.53 -3.72
CA ALA A 79 -0.43 -16.44 -4.73
C ALA A 79 -0.72 -15.98 -6.17
N ALA A 80 -1.80 -15.23 -6.39
CA ALA A 80 -2.16 -14.67 -7.69
C ALA A 80 -1.44 -13.33 -8.03
N PHE A 81 -0.77 -12.73 -7.05
CA PHE A 81 -0.07 -11.44 -7.20
C PHE A 81 1.38 -11.59 -7.69
N VAL A 82 1.99 -12.76 -7.47
CA VAL A 82 3.34 -13.12 -7.94
C VAL A 82 3.25 -13.70 -9.35
#